data_AF-A0AAN5CXK4-F1
#
_entry.id   AF-A0AAN5CXK4-F1
#
_cell.length_a   1.000
_cell.length_b   1.000
_cell.length_c   1.000
_cell.angle_alpha   90.00
_cell.angle_beta   90.00
_cell.angle_gamma   90.00
#
_symmetry.space_group_name_H-M   'P 1'
#
loop_
_entity.id
_entity.type
_entity.pdbx_description
1 polymer ?
#
loop_
_entity_poly.entity_id
_entity_poly.type
_entity_poly.pdbx_seq_one_letter_code
_entity_poly.pdbx_strand_id
1 'polypeptide(L)'
;DLEMFSLLLLALAGSALAGPVDFEDDLKHNVDLGRLQKDLKDLDDHLKNSVLDEAEIELLKEAYTKTVLPSPSPIKGSIIKDEDVNKLNEKAGEEKDLFKGDVLLTSHQLSLIESAHKSNRSRRQALKDAGYSWGSVNVVVPYSYSATYPRADRSPTITAAMKYWEKNTCVRFNEVASGYRVEIRESVGCSSYVGKINDPSGTQALNLGAGCMGVGTICHELSHTFGFFHVQSRYDRDTYVTIDFNNILTGNSHNFNLESADKTVLRDFPYEFGSNMHYYHKDFAANYSKPVIYAKAGYQMYQESMMGRVPTFYDILGVNKHFNCSAKCTTALTCSNGGVQDVNNCAACLCPSGWAGTKCDQRPTGTVAVPVTSTMQTKRVDIPAGTVTTQYTTKYFLLQAPLGMKVKMTTKALGTRWTNSCDAMGFEVKYKSDARPSGVQVCDWRVQQPTITSETNEMMVIAYSYGNQFAAEMQFTAVV
;
A
#
# COMPACT_ATOMS: atom_id res chain seq x y z
N ASP A 1 38.05 37.50 -10.13
CA ASP A 1 39.51 37.65 -10.00
C ASP A 1 40.24 36.34 -9.77
N LEU A 2 40.74 35.78 -10.87
CA LEU A 2 42.11 35.31 -11.14
C LEU A 2 43.01 34.57 -10.12
N GLU A 3 42.56 34.11 -8.95
CA GLU A 3 43.44 33.33 -8.05
C GLU A 3 43.07 31.86 -7.81
N MET A 4 41.89 31.41 -8.25
CA MET A 4 41.56 29.97 -8.26
C MET A 4 42.14 29.23 -9.49
N PHE A 5 42.78 29.97 -10.40
CA PHE A 5 43.49 29.45 -11.57
C PHE A 5 44.88 28.88 -11.21
N SER A 6 45.47 29.28 -10.09
CA SER A 6 46.85 28.87 -9.73
C SER A 6 46.93 27.53 -8.97
N LEU A 7 45.83 27.05 -8.39
CA LEU A 7 45.79 25.77 -7.68
C LEU A 7 45.45 24.58 -8.59
N LEU A 8 44.81 24.80 -9.75
CA LEU A 8 44.65 23.78 -10.78
C LEU A 8 45.99 23.46 -11.49
N LEU A 9 46.91 24.42 -11.53
CA LEU A 9 48.27 24.27 -12.08
C LEU A 9 49.16 23.34 -11.26
N LEU A 10 48.84 23.08 -9.99
CA LEU A 10 49.55 22.11 -9.14
C LEU A 10 48.99 20.68 -9.25
N ALA A 11 47.76 20.49 -9.73
CA ALA A 11 47.20 19.17 -10.00
C ALA A 11 47.66 18.60 -11.35
N LEU A 12 48.22 19.42 -12.23
CA LEU A 12 48.68 19.05 -13.57
C LEU A 12 50.14 18.59 -13.65
N ALA A 13 50.89 18.53 -12.54
CA ALA A 13 52.27 18.01 -12.53
C ALA A 13 52.38 16.55 -12.04
N GLY A 14 51.27 15.86 -11.79
CA GLY A 14 51.24 14.58 -11.09
C GLY A 14 50.38 13.49 -11.72
N SER A 15 50.30 13.39 -13.05
CA SER A 15 49.72 12.22 -13.73
C SER A 15 50.20 12.09 -15.17
N ALA A 16 51.50 12.17 -15.38
CA ALA A 16 52.12 11.47 -16.50
C ALA A 16 52.16 9.98 -16.14
N LEU A 17 51.57 9.12 -17.00
CA LEU A 17 51.54 7.64 -17.01
C LEU A 17 50.16 6.98 -16.79
N ALA A 18 49.14 7.42 -17.53
CA ALA A 18 48.14 6.54 -18.16
C ALA A 18 47.29 7.41 -19.11
N GLY A 19 47.20 7.05 -20.38
CA GLY A 19 46.54 7.86 -21.41
C GLY A 19 45.04 8.08 -21.15
N PRO A 20 44.46 9.23 -21.52
CA PRO A 20 43.03 9.48 -21.30
C PRO A 20 42.20 8.78 -22.38
N VAL A 21 41.20 8.03 -21.90
CA VAL A 21 40.06 7.55 -22.68
C VAL A 21 39.23 8.76 -23.10
N ASP A 22 38.99 8.89 -24.40
CA ASP A 22 38.20 9.98 -24.98
C ASP A 22 36.70 9.72 -24.75
N PHE A 23 36.19 10.18 -23.60
CA PHE A 23 34.76 10.13 -23.25
C PHE A 23 33.90 11.07 -24.12
N GLU A 24 34.51 11.95 -24.93
CA GLU A 24 33.80 12.96 -25.70
C GLU A 24 33.25 12.43 -27.03
N ASP A 25 33.86 11.38 -27.59
CA ASP A 25 33.43 10.77 -28.86
C ASP A 25 32.25 9.79 -28.68
N ASP A 26 32.17 9.10 -27.53
CA ASP A 26 31.07 8.19 -27.18
C ASP A 26 29.76 8.94 -26.84
N LEU A 27 29.86 10.17 -26.33
CA LEU A 27 28.70 11.02 -26.03
C LEU A 27 28.09 11.66 -27.29
N LYS A 28 28.87 11.84 -28.36
CA LYS A 28 28.42 12.53 -29.59
C LYS A 28 27.67 11.64 -30.58
N HIS A 29 27.77 10.31 -30.48
CA HIS A 29 27.23 9.41 -31.52
C HIS A 29 25.91 8.70 -31.18
N ASN A 30 25.37 8.81 -29.96
CA ASN A 30 24.14 8.08 -29.60
C ASN A 30 23.10 8.84 -28.77
N VAL A 31 23.30 10.12 -28.46
CA VAL A 31 22.32 10.91 -27.68
C VAL A 31 22.05 12.24 -28.38
N ASP A 32 20.83 12.38 -28.92
CA ASP A 32 20.32 13.64 -29.45
C ASP A 32 20.01 14.59 -28.28
N LEU A 33 20.99 15.43 -27.93
CA LEU A 33 20.90 16.42 -26.87
C LEU A 33 19.77 17.44 -27.10
N GLY A 34 19.41 17.72 -28.37
CA GLY A 34 18.30 18.60 -28.71
C GLY A 34 16.95 17.96 -28.39
N ARG A 35 16.82 16.66 -28.66
CA ARG A 35 15.66 15.86 -28.25
C ARG A 35 15.60 15.69 -26.73
N LEU A 36 16.73 15.50 -26.06
CA LEU A 36 16.78 15.36 -24.60
C LEU A 36 16.36 16.66 -23.89
N GLN A 37 16.85 17.82 -24.36
CA GLN A 37 16.41 19.12 -23.84
C GLN A 37 14.93 19.41 -24.13
N LYS A 38 14.45 18.99 -25.30
CA LYS A 38 13.03 19.10 -25.63
C LYS A 38 12.17 18.18 -24.77
N ASP A 39 12.60 16.93 -24.54
CA ASP A 39 11.90 15.98 -23.68
C ASP A 39 11.92 16.43 -22.20
N LEU A 40 13.02 17.02 -21.72
CA LEU A 40 13.11 17.65 -20.38
C LEU A 40 12.20 18.86 -20.26
N LYS A 41 12.13 19.70 -21.30
CA LYS A 41 11.27 20.88 -21.32
C LYS A 41 9.79 20.51 -21.46
N ASP A 42 9.46 19.55 -22.32
CA ASP A 42 8.10 19.03 -22.48
C ASP A 42 7.65 18.32 -21.18
N LEU A 43 8.56 17.67 -20.45
CA LEU A 43 8.31 17.09 -19.12
C LEU A 43 8.10 18.17 -18.04
N ASP A 44 8.91 19.22 -18.03
CA ASP A 44 8.77 20.38 -17.13
C ASP A 44 7.47 21.16 -17.42
N ASP A 45 7.12 21.35 -18.68
CA ASP A 45 5.88 21.98 -19.12
C ASP A 45 4.65 21.07 -18.86
N HIS A 46 4.81 19.74 -18.89
CA HIS A 46 3.76 18.80 -18.44
C HIS A 46 3.55 18.85 -16.92
N LEU A 47 4.64 18.91 -16.14
CA LEU A 47 4.61 19.05 -14.68
C LEU A 47 3.97 20.38 -14.25
N LYS A 48 4.19 21.45 -15.02
CA LYS A 48 3.59 22.78 -14.80
C LYS A 48 2.13 22.90 -15.27
N ASN A 49 1.71 22.09 -16.23
CA ASN A 49 0.31 22.07 -16.71
C ASN A 49 -0.54 20.96 -16.08
N SER A 50 0.06 20.04 -15.32
CA SER A 50 -0.63 19.10 -14.43
C SER A 50 -0.93 19.67 -13.05
N VAL A 51 -0.91 21.00 -12.92
CA VAL A 51 -1.27 21.71 -11.70
C VAL A 51 -2.76 21.50 -11.45
N LEU A 52 -3.05 20.49 -10.64
CA LEU A 52 -4.25 20.45 -9.81
C LEU A 52 -4.39 21.82 -9.16
N ASP A 53 -5.62 22.36 -9.18
CA ASP A 53 -5.97 23.70 -8.69
C ASP A 53 -5.22 24.02 -7.39
N GLU A 54 -4.21 24.90 -7.46
CA GLU A 54 -3.39 25.29 -6.30
C GLU A 54 -4.29 25.77 -5.15
N ALA A 55 -5.44 26.36 -5.47
CA ALA A 55 -6.44 26.73 -4.48
C ALA A 55 -7.05 25.51 -3.77
N GLU A 56 -7.34 24.42 -4.48
CA GLU A 56 -7.81 23.16 -3.88
C GLU A 56 -6.75 22.58 -2.93
N ILE A 57 -5.48 22.58 -3.33
CA ILE A 57 -4.37 22.10 -2.48
C ILE A 57 -4.25 22.96 -1.22
N GLU A 58 -4.30 24.29 -1.33
CA GLU A 58 -4.23 25.17 -0.16
C GLU A 58 -5.44 24.99 0.77
N LEU A 59 -6.65 24.81 0.22
CA LEU A 59 -7.83 24.48 1.03
C LEU A 59 -7.68 23.15 1.77
N LEU A 60 -7.13 22.12 1.12
CA LEU A 60 -6.86 20.82 1.74
C LEU A 60 -5.75 20.91 2.80
N LYS A 61 -4.71 21.72 2.58
CA LYS A 61 -3.66 22.02 3.56
C LYS A 61 -4.22 22.72 4.79
N GLU A 62 -5.07 23.73 4.60
CA GLU A 62 -5.74 24.42 5.69
C GLU A 62 -6.63 23.47 6.49
N ALA A 63 -7.41 22.63 5.79
CA ALA A 63 -8.24 21.63 6.42
C ALA A 63 -7.41 20.64 7.23
N TYR A 64 -6.33 20.10 6.67
CA TYR A 64 -5.41 19.21 7.38
C TYR A 64 -4.80 19.88 8.60
N THR A 65 -4.30 21.11 8.46
CA THR A 65 -3.68 21.86 9.57
C THR A 65 -4.66 22.09 10.72
N LYS A 66 -5.95 22.35 10.43
CA LYS A 66 -7.01 22.45 11.44
C LYS A 66 -7.28 21.14 12.16
N THR A 67 -7.02 20.00 11.52
CA THR A 67 -7.20 18.67 12.10
C THR A 67 -5.98 18.17 12.89
N VAL A 68 -4.78 18.72 12.69
CA VAL A 68 -3.61 18.32 13.50
C VAL A 68 -3.70 18.99 14.87
N LEU A 69 -3.69 18.20 15.94
CA LEU A 69 -3.79 18.72 17.30
C LEU A 69 -2.40 19.08 17.87
N PRO A 70 -2.22 20.24 18.54
CA PRO A 70 -1.02 20.52 19.30
C PRO A 70 -0.91 19.53 20.48
N SER A 71 0.23 18.85 20.55
CA SER A 71 0.50 17.67 21.37
C SER A 71 0.26 17.85 22.88
N PRO A 72 -0.62 17.05 23.52
CA PRO A 72 -0.52 16.77 24.95
C PRO A 72 0.23 15.44 25.19
N SER A 73 1.23 15.47 26.07
CA SER A 73 2.09 14.32 26.41
C SER A 73 1.32 13.13 27.00
N PRO A 74 1.61 11.90 26.52
CA PRO A 74 1.13 10.72 27.21
C PRO A 74 2.20 9.59 27.37
N ILE A 75 1.81 8.52 28.07
CA ILE A 75 2.63 7.48 28.74
C ILE A 75 3.56 6.68 27.79
N LYS A 76 4.82 6.46 28.22
CA LYS A 76 5.93 5.89 27.42
C LYS A 76 5.94 4.36 27.34
N GLY A 77 6.37 3.81 26.20
CA GLY A 77 6.73 2.39 26.00
C GLY A 77 7.46 2.17 24.66
N SER A 78 8.28 1.13 24.57
CA SER A 78 9.07 0.82 23.35
C SER A 78 8.22 0.20 22.24
N ILE A 79 8.49 0.60 20.98
CA ILE A 79 7.79 0.20 19.74
C ILE A 79 8.60 -0.87 19.01
N ILE A 80 7.92 -1.86 18.44
CA ILE A 80 8.50 -2.78 17.44
C ILE A 80 8.27 -2.16 16.06
N LYS A 81 9.36 -2.00 15.32
CA LYS A 81 9.44 -1.29 14.04
C LYS A 81 8.94 -2.17 12.90
N ASP A 82 7.68 -2.04 12.52
CA ASP A 82 7.31 -2.17 11.11
C ASP A 82 7.45 -0.74 10.56
N GLU A 83 8.35 -0.55 9.60
CA GLU A 83 8.60 0.74 8.98
C GLU A 83 8.04 0.67 7.56
N ASP A 84 7.25 1.67 7.20
CA ASP A 84 6.75 1.91 5.84
C ASP A 84 7.84 1.66 4.77
N VAL A 85 7.49 0.88 3.73
CA VAL A 85 8.40 0.39 2.68
C VAL A 85 9.12 1.55 2.00
N ASN A 86 8.39 2.60 1.61
CA ASN A 86 8.98 3.73 0.89
C ASN A 86 10.03 4.45 1.76
N LYS A 87 9.80 4.55 3.07
CA LYS A 87 10.80 5.10 4.00
C LYS A 87 12.01 4.19 4.20
N LEU A 88 11.81 2.88 4.22
CA LEU A 88 12.93 1.95 4.32
C LEU A 88 13.84 2.11 3.10
N ASN A 89 13.25 2.18 1.91
CA ASN A 89 13.99 2.34 0.66
C ASN A 89 14.63 3.74 0.55
N GLU A 90 13.95 4.80 0.98
CA GLU A 90 14.52 6.16 1.04
C GLU A 90 15.72 6.24 2.01
N LYS A 91 15.62 5.62 3.18
CA LYS A 91 16.75 5.53 4.13
C LYS A 91 17.92 4.72 3.58
N ALA A 92 17.63 3.76 2.69
CA ALA A 92 18.63 3.00 1.98
C ALA A 92 19.28 3.79 0.83
N GLY A 93 18.67 4.89 0.38
CA GLY A 93 19.07 5.62 -0.82
C GLY A 93 18.71 4.91 -2.12
N GLU A 94 17.78 3.94 -2.08
CA GLU A 94 17.36 3.12 -3.22
C GLU A 94 16.12 3.71 -3.92
N GLU A 95 15.49 4.76 -3.36
CA GLU A 95 14.18 5.26 -3.80
C GLU A 95 14.16 5.82 -5.22
N LYS A 96 15.32 6.25 -5.73
CA LYS A 96 15.48 6.83 -7.08
C LYS A 96 15.72 5.78 -8.16
N ASP A 97 16.23 4.62 -7.75
CA ASP A 97 16.54 3.50 -8.65
C ASP A 97 15.36 2.54 -8.78
N LEU A 98 14.37 2.67 -7.90
CA LEU A 98 13.14 1.89 -7.87
C LEU A 98 12.00 2.70 -8.49
N PHE A 99 11.27 2.10 -9.42
CA PHE A 99 10.04 2.71 -9.94
C PHE A 99 9.02 2.74 -8.81
N LYS A 100 8.38 3.88 -8.56
CA LYS A 100 7.37 3.97 -7.49
C LYS A 100 7.92 3.48 -6.14
N GLY A 101 9.19 3.76 -5.86
CA GLY A 101 9.80 3.53 -4.56
C GLY A 101 10.18 2.10 -4.22
N ASP A 102 9.47 1.09 -4.71
CA ASP A 102 9.65 -0.33 -4.34
C ASP A 102 9.48 -1.31 -5.53
N VAL A 103 9.25 -0.80 -6.74
CA VAL A 103 9.10 -1.66 -7.94
C VAL A 103 10.39 -1.74 -8.73
N LEU A 104 10.87 -2.97 -8.91
CA LEU A 104 11.87 -3.31 -9.91
C LEU A 104 11.19 -3.42 -11.28
N LEU A 105 11.70 -2.69 -12.28
CA LEU A 105 11.25 -2.80 -13.67
C LEU A 105 12.36 -3.36 -14.55
N THR A 106 12.00 -4.26 -15.45
CA THR A 106 12.85 -4.58 -16.61
C THR A 106 12.83 -3.42 -17.60
N SER A 107 13.88 -3.29 -18.44
CA SER A 107 13.93 -2.26 -19.49
C SER A 107 12.73 -2.33 -20.43
N HIS A 108 12.23 -3.54 -20.73
CA HIS A 108 11.02 -3.71 -21.53
C HIS A 108 9.78 -3.17 -20.81
N GLN A 109 9.57 -3.50 -19.53
CA GLN A 109 8.44 -2.96 -18.75
C GLN A 109 8.49 -1.43 -18.66
N LEU A 110 9.68 -0.86 -18.45
CA LEU A 110 9.86 0.60 -18.45
C LEU A 110 9.44 1.22 -19.79
N SER A 111 9.88 0.65 -20.92
CA SER A 111 9.48 1.14 -22.25
C SER A 111 7.96 1.03 -22.52
N LEU A 112 7.30 -0.01 -21.98
CA LEU A 112 5.84 -0.18 -22.08
C LEU A 112 5.08 0.83 -21.19
N ILE A 113 5.67 1.28 -20.10
CA ILE A 113 5.13 2.33 -19.25
C ILE A 113 5.28 3.68 -19.95
N GLU A 114 6.47 4.02 -20.42
CA GLU A 114 6.76 5.28 -21.12
C GLU A 114 5.94 5.46 -22.41
N SER A 115 5.85 4.42 -23.25
CA SER A 115 5.05 4.47 -24.48
C SER A 115 3.55 4.60 -24.21
N ALA A 116 3.09 4.15 -23.04
CA ALA A 116 1.70 4.30 -22.61
C ALA A 116 1.36 5.70 -22.08
N HIS A 117 2.34 6.53 -21.74
CA HIS A 117 2.06 7.94 -21.46
C HIS A 117 1.77 8.74 -22.75
N LYS A 118 2.12 8.22 -23.93
CA LYS A 118 2.15 8.98 -25.20
C LYS A 118 1.02 8.68 -26.21
N SER A 119 0.04 7.81 -25.94
CA SER A 119 -1.00 7.46 -26.95
C SER A 119 -2.41 7.17 -26.39
N ASN A 120 -3.43 7.22 -27.26
CA ASN A 120 -4.85 6.97 -26.94
C ASN A 120 -5.46 5.76 -27.70
N ARG A 121 -4.65 4.77 -28.12
CA ARG A 121 -5.14 3.58 -28.86
C ARG A 121 -5.00 2.28 -28.05
N SER A 122 -5.96 1.36 -28.27
CA SER A 122 -6.35 0.23 -27.40
C SER A 122 -5.19 -0.66 -26.95
N ARG A 123 -4.86 -0.57 -25.65
CA ARG A 123 -3.75 -1.25 -24.96
C ARG A 123 -4.10 -2.63 -24.39
N ARG A 124 -5.35 -3.04 -24.54
CA ARG A 124 -5.96 -4.20 -23.86
C ARG A 124 -5.25 -5.54 -24.12
N GLN A 125 -4.54 -5.64 -25.24
CA GLN A 125 -3.90 -6.86 -25.71
C GLN A 125 -2.40 -6.89 -25.36
N ALA A 126 -1.68 -5.77 -25.39
CA ALA A 126 -0.21 -5.75 -25.28
C ALA A 126 0.35 -6.08 -23.88
N LEU A 127 -0.31 -5.72 -22.77
CA LEU A 127 0.14 -6.11 -21.42
C LEU A 127 -0.45 -7.44 -20.93
N LYS A 128 -1.61 -7.82 -21.48
CA LYS A 128 -2.14 -9.18 -21.35
C LYS A 128 -1.26 -10.18 -22.12
N ASP A 129 -0.65 -9.74 -23.22
CA ASP A 129 0.22 -10.52 -24.10
C ASP A 129 1.73 -10.28 -23.87
N ALA A 130 2.14 -9.30 -23.05
CA ALA A 130 3.54 -9.10 -22.66
C ALA A 130 4.06 -10.18 -21.69
N GLY A 131 3.22 -11.15 -21.28
CA GLY A 131 3.71 -12.42 -20.74
C GLY A 131 4.26 -12.39 -19.31
N TYR A 132 3.63 -11.65 -18.40
CA TYR A 132 4.10 -11.51 -17.01
C TYR A 132 3.12 -12.03 -15.95
N SER A 133 2.16 -12.86 -16.34
CA SER A 133 1.32 -13.59 -15.38
C SER A 133 1.99 -14.91 -15.02
N TRP A 134 1.89 -15.34 -13.76
CA TRP A 134 2.35 -16.66 -13.31
C TRP A 134 1.48 -17.83 -13.83
N GLY A 135 0.51 -17.53 -14.70
CA GLY A 135 -0.45 -18.46 -15.28
C GLY A 135 -1.87 -17.95 -15.10
N SER A 136 -2.84 -18.55 -15.79
CA SER A 136 -4.24 -18.10 -15.75
C SER A 136 -5.16 -18.95 -14.88
N VAL A 137 -4.70 -20.12 -14.39
CA VAL A 137 -5.45 -21.05 -13.53
C VAL A 137 -4.45 -21.85 -12.68
N ASN A 138 -4.77 -22.12 -11.40
CA ASN A 138 -3.95 -22.93 -10.49
C ASN A 138 -2.49 -22.46 -10.41
N VAL A 139 -2.32 -21.18 -10.09
CA VAL A 139 -1.01 -20.51 -10.11
C VAL A 139 -0.12 -21.02 -9.00
N VAL A 140 1.07 -21.49 -9.38
CA VAL A 140 2.16 -21.85 -8.48
C VAL A 140 3.31 -20.88 -8.72
N VAL A 141 3.73 -20.16 -7.67
CA VAL A 141 4.91 -19.30 -7.67
C VAL A 141 6.08 -20.10 -7.08
N PRO A 142 7.03 -20.56 -7.91
CA PRO A 142 8.24 -21.20 -7.42
C PRO A 142 9.11 -20.15 -6.73
N TYR A 143 9.70 -20.48 -5.59
CA TYR A 143 10.59 -19.56 -4.87
C TYR A 143 11.82 -20.27 -4.29
N SER A 144 12.85 -19.50 -3.96
CA SER A 144 14.00 -19.95 -3.16
C SER A 144 14.52 -18.81 -2.30
N TYR A 145 15.37 -19.12 -1.34
CA TYR A 145 16.16 -18.12 -0.61
C TYR A 145 17.56 -18.03 -1.23
N SER A 146 18.13 -16.83 -1.32
CA SER A 146 19.55 -16.69 -1.63
C SER A 146 20.39 -17.35 -0.54
N ALA A 147 21.60 -17.78 -0.91
CA ALA A 147 22.49 -18.50 0.02
C ALA A 147 22.86 -17.68 1.27
N THR A 148 22.85 -16.35 1.16
CA THR A 148 23.22 -15.41 2.23
C THR A 148 22.01 -14.91 3.04
N TYR A 149 20.79 -15.32 2.68
CA TYR A 149 19.60 -14.82 3.36
C TYR A 149 19.53 -15.35 4.81
N PRO A 150 19.26 -14.50 5.81
CA PRO A 150 19.13 -14.89 7.22
C PRO A 150 17.81 -15.64 7.46
N ARG A 151 17.72 -16.85 6.92
CA ARG A 151 16.49 -17.64 6.81
C ARG A 151 15.90 -18.04 8.16
N ALA A 152 16.74 -18.39 9.14
CA ALA A 152 16.29 -18.90 10.44
C ALA A 152 15.34 -17.91 11.14
N ASP A 153 15.68 -16.63 11.12
CA ASP A 153 14.93 -15.59 11.84
C ASP A 153 13.75 -15.05 11.03
N ARG A 154 13.84 -15.05 9.69
CA ARG A 154 12.91 -14.33 8.81
C ARG A 154 11.89 -15.20 8.08
N SER A 155 12.22 -16.47 7.83
CA SER A 155 11.31 -17.37 7.10
C SER A 155 9.94 -17.60 7.77
N PRO A 156 9.77 -17.54 9.11
CA PRO A 156 8.43 -17.67 9.71
C PRO A 156 7.45 -16.58 9.26
N THR A 157 7.90 -15.32 9.17
CA THR A 157 7.06 -14.19 8.74
C THR A 157 6.74 -14.27 7.25
N ILE A 158 7.74 -14.63 6.43
CA ILE A 158 7.55 -14.85 4.98
C ILE A 158 6.53 -15.98 4.75
N THR A 159 6.68 -17.09 5.47
CA THR A 159 5.75 -18.21 5.40
C THR A 159 4.33 -17.80 5.81
N ALA A 160 4.19 -16.92 6.80
CA ALA A 160 2.89 -16.42 7.21
C ALA A 160 2.22 -15.55 6.14
N ALA A 161 2.98 -14.69 5.46
CA ALA A 161 2.48 -13.89 4.33
C ALA A 161 2.09 -14.78 3.13
N MET A 162 2.92 -15.77 2.79
CA MET A 162 2.58 -16.77 1.76
C MET A 162 1.29 -17.51 2.12
N LYS A 163 1.17 -18.02 3.36
CA LYS A 163 -0.05 -18.69 3.85
C LYS A 163 -1.28 -17.80 3.86
N TYR A 164 -1.11 -16.50 4.11
CA TYR A 164 -2.20 -15.53 4.01
C TYR A 164 -2.77 -15.51 2.58
N TRP A 165 -1.90 -15.42 1.57
CA TRP A 165 -2.34 -15.46 0.17
C TRP A 165 -2.91 -16.81 -0.23
N GLU A 166 -2.28 -17.92 0.19
CA GLU A 166 -2.79 -19.28 -0.09
C GLU A 166 -4.16 -19.53 0.50
N LYS A 167 -4.42 -19.00 1.71
CA LYS A 167 -5.72 -19.12 2.39
C LYS A 167 -6.83 -18.37 1.64
N ASN A 168 -6.53 -17.19 1.10
CA ASN A 168 -7.54 -16.29 0.53
C ASN A 168 -7.66 -16.38 -1.00
N THR A 169 -6.70 -17.03 -1.66
CA THR A 169 -6.63 -17.12 -3.13
C THR A 169 -6.28 -18.51 -3.64
N CYS A 170 -6.29 -18.69 -4.96
CA CYS A 170 -5.79 -19.90 -5.60
C CYS A 170 -4.27 -19.94 -5.82
N VAL A 171 -3.53 -18.89 -5.45
CA VAL A 171 -2.06 -18.87 -5.57
C VAL A 171 -1.45 -19.86 -4.58
N ARG A 172 -0.40 -20.57 -5.00
CA ARG A 172 0.38 -21.50 -4.17
C ARG A 172 1.86 -21.18 -4.28
N PHE A 173 2.60 -21.40 -3.21
CA PHE A 173 4.05 -21.22 -3.19
C PHE A 173 4.75 -22.57 -3.14
N ASN A 174 5.80 -22.73 -3.94
CA ASN A 174 6.59 -23.95 -3.97
C ASN A 174 8.07 -23.63 -3.86
N GLU A 175 8.72 -24.08 -2.80
CA GLU A 175 10.17 -23.90 -2.67
C GLU A 175 10.90 -24.86 -3.62
N VAL A 176 11.76 -24.32 -4.49
CA VAL A 176 12.48 -25.11 -5.50
C VAL A 176 13.97 -24.79 -5.48
N ALA A 177 14.80 -25.79 -5.80
CA ALA A 177 16.26 -25.62 -5.88
C ALA A 177 16.74 -25.10 -7.26
N SER A 178 15.92 -25.28 -8.30
CA SER A 178 16.30 -24.95 -9.68
C SER A 178 15.06 -24.58 -10.52
N GLY A 179 15.29 -24.12 -11.74
CA GLY A 179 14.24 -23.59 -12.62
C GLY A 179 13.90 -22.13 -12.32
N TYR A 180 13.02 -21.57 -13.17
CA TYR A 180 12.60 -20.18 -13.04
C TYR A 180 11.80 -19.93 -11.75
N ARG A 181 12.24 -18.99 -10.92
CA ARG A 181 11.66 -18.76 -9.58
C ARG A 181 11.88 -17.34 -9.05
N VAL A 182 11.10 -16.99 -8.05
CA VAL A 182 11.35 -15.81 -7.21
C VAL A 182 12.47 -16.14 -6.22
N GLU A 183 13.57 -15.40 -6.26
CA GLU A 183 14.65 -15.54 -5.30
C GLU A 183 14.54 -14.45 -4.23
N ILE A 184 14.28 -14.87 -3.00
CA ILE A 184 14.24 -13.99 -1.83
C ILE A 184 15.67 -13.61 -1.46
N ARG A 185 15.97 -12.31 -1.48
CA ARG A 185 17.31 -11.76 -1.28
C ARG A 185 17.35 -10.80 -0.10
N GLU A 186 18.51 -10.77 0.56
CA GLU A 186 18.80 -9.75 1.55
C GLU A 186 19.00 -8.42 0.82
N SER A 187 18.35 -7.36 1.30
CA SER A 187 18.57 -5.98 0.89
C SER A 187 18.45 -5.06 2.10
N VAL A 188 18.74 -3.77 1.92
CA VAL A 188 18.41 -2.75 2.93
C VAL A 188 16.91 -2.46 2.90
N GLY A 189 16.33 -2.39 1.71
CA GLY A 189 14.92 -2.09 1.45
C GLY A 189 14.02 -3.31 1.19
N CYS A 190 12.77 -3.02 0.83
CA CYS A 190 11.78 -3.98 0.34
C CYS A 190 11.44 -3.64 -1.11
N SER A 191 11.53 -4.60 -2.02
CA SER A 191 11.16 -4.36 -3.42
C SER A 191 10.87 -5.65 -4.17
N SER A 192 10.02 -5.56 -5.20
CA SER A 192 9.74 -6.68 -6.09
C SER A 192 9.49 -6.24 -7.53
N TYR A 193 9.61 -7.18 -8.45
CA TYR A 193 9.14 -6.98 -9.82
C TYR A 193 7.61 -7.08 -9.90
N VAL A 194 7.02 -6.37 -10.88
CA VAL A 194 5.60 -6.51 -11.17
C VAL A 194 5.35 -7.68 -12.12
N GLY A 195 4.81 -8.78 -11.58
CA GLY A 195 4.54 -10.01 -12.32
C GLY A 195 5.77 -10.91 -12.52
N LYS A 196 5.61 -11.92 -13.38
CA LYS A 196 6.62 -12.93 -13.70
C LYS A 196 7.53 -12.49 -14.86
N ILE A 197 8.69 -11.89 -14.61
CA ILE A 197 9.49 -11.22 -15.67
C ILE A 197 10.18 -12.13 -16.69
N ASN A 198 10.23 -13.45 -16.46
CA ASN A 198 10.95 -14.43 -17.30
C ASN A 198 12.43 -14.07 -17.58
N ASP A 199 13.12 -13.53 -16.58
CA ASP A 199 14.54 -13.22 -16.63
C ASP A 199 15.39 -14.42 -17.12
N PRO A 200 16.24 -14.25 -18.15
CA PRO A 200 17.09 -15.31 -18.68
C PRO A 200 18.06 -15.93 -17.67
N SER A 201 18.42 -15.21 -16.59
CA SER A 201 19.24 -15.74 -15.49
C SER A 201 18.55 -16.86 -14.71
N GLY A 202 17.23 -17.02 -14.89
CA GLY A 202 16.45 -18.06 -14.24
C GLY A 202 15.91 -17.67 -12.87
N THR A 203 16.15 -16.44 -12.37
CA THR A 203 15.51 -15.95 -11.14
C THR A 203 15.05 -14.50 -11.28
N GLN A 204 14.03 -14.11 -10.51
CA GLN A 204 13.68 -12.70 -10.29
C GLN A 204 13.76 -12.38 -8.80
N ALA A 205 14.26 -11.19 -8.46
CA ALA A 205 14.45 -10.81 -7.07
C ALA A 205 13.12 -10.49 -6.37
N LEU A 206 13.03 -10.91 -5.12
CA LEU A 206 12.15 -10.36 -4.10
C LEU A 206 13.05 -9.93 -2.94
N ASN A 207 13.32 -8.64 -2.83
CA ASN A 207 14.23 -8.09 -1.84
C ASN A 207 13.47 -7.88 -0.53
N LEU A 208 13.92 -8.52 0.54
CA LEU A 208 13.29 -8.45 1.86
C LEU A 208 14.35 -8.23 2.94
N GLY A 209 14.69 -6.97 3.18
CA GLY A 209 15.58 -6.55 4.26
C GLY A 209 15.03 -6.74 5.67
N ALA A 210 15.83 -6.36 6.66
CA ALA A 210 15.47 -6.50 8.08
C ALA A 210 14.20 -5.72 8.45
N GLY A 211 14.00 -4.55 7.83
CA GLY A 211 12.81 -3.71 8.05
C GLY A 211 11.53 -4.26 7.44
N CYS A 212 11.63 -5.23 6.52
CA CYS A 212 10.49 -5.75 5.77
C CYS A 212 9.72 -6.85 6.51
N MET A 213 10.09 -7.17 7.76
CA MET A 213 9.58 -8.34 8.50
C MET A 213 8.19 -8.13 9.13
N GLY A 214 7.32 -7.41 8.43
CA GLY A 214 5.88 -7.32 8.65
C GLY A 214 5.13 -8.23 7.68
N VAL A 215 4.09 -8.93 8.17
CA VAL A 215 3.26 -9.79 7.28
C VAL A 215 2.56 -8.94 6.21
N GLY A 216 2.08 -7.74 6.56
CA GLY A 216 1.51 -6.79 5.60
C GLY A 216 2.50 -6.36 4.53
N THR A 217 3.71 -5.99 4.95
CA THR A 217 4.83 -5.60 4.08
C THR A 217 5.21 -6.71 3.10
N ILE A 218 5.37 -7.95 3.57
CA ILE A 218 5.69 -9.06 2.64
C ILE A 218 4.49 -9.35 1.72
N CYS A 219 3.25 -9.21 2.20
CA CYS A 219 2.07 -9.32 1.33
C CYS A 219 2.04 -8.23 0.25
N HIS A 220 2.56 -7.03 0.52
CA HIS A 220 2.74 -5.95 -0.46
C HIS A 220 3.65 -6.38 -1.59
N GLU A 221 4.87 -6.82 -1.25
CA GLU A 221 5.85 -7.25 -2.25
C GLU A 221 5.39 -8.49 -3.04
N LEU A 222 4.64 -9.39 -2.40
CA LEU A 222 4.00 -10.50 -3.09
C LEU A 222 2.89 -10.03 -4.05
N SER A 223 2.17 -8.95 -3.73
CA SER A 223 1.18 -8.37 -4.65
C SER A 223 1.84 -7.80 -5.91
N HIS A 224 2.98 -7.13 -5.76
CA HIS A 224 3.82 -6.76 -6.92
C HIS A 224 4.21 -8.01 -7.72
N THR A 225 4.71 -9.04 -7.03
CA THR A 225 5.07 -10.33 -7.66
C THR A 225 3.90 -10.92 -8.47
N PHE A 226 2.65 -10.73 -8.05
CA PHE A 226 1.46 -11.19 -8.78
C PHE A 226 1.07 -10.32 -9.97
N GLY A 227 1.61 -9.10 -10.09
CA GLY A 227 1.34 -8.19 -11.20
C GLY A 227 0.56 -6.93 -10.83
N PHE A 228 0.49 -6.55 -9.56
CA PHE A 228 -0.25 -5.37 -9.12
C PHE A 228 0.69 -4.17 -8.91
N PHE A 229 0.27 -3.02 -9.44
CA PHE A 229 0.85 -1.72 -9.11
C PHE A 229 0.08 -1.08 -7.94
N HIS A 230 0.61 0.02 -7.41
CA HIS A 230 -0.01 0.71 -6.29
C HIS A 230 -1.33 1.41 -6.63
N VAL A 231 -2.21 1.52 -5.65
CA VAL A 231 -3.56 2.08 -5.77
C VAL A 231 -3.54 3.60 -6.04
N GLN A 232 -2.64 4.36 -5.43
CA GLN A 232 -2.48 5.80 -5.70
C GLN A 232 -1.93 6.09 -7.09
N SER A 233 -1.62 5.06 -7.88
CA SER A 233 -1.29 5.23 -9.28
C SER A 233 -2.43 4.84 -10.22
N ARG A 234 -3.61 4.46 -9.73
CA ARG A 234 -4.76 4.20 -10.60
C ARG A 234 -5.12 5.42 -11.44
N TYR A 235 -5.53 5.17 -12.68
CA TYR A 235 -5.98 6.18 -13.64
C TYR A 235 -7.09 7.12 -13.12
N ASP A 236 -7.91 6.66 -12.17
CA ASP A 236 -9.05 7.39 -11.61
C ASP A 236 -8.76 8.04 -10.25
N ARG A 237 -7.53 7.96 -9.73
CA ARG A 237 -7.20 8.42 -8.37
C ARG A 237 -7.59 9.88 -8.14
N ASP A 238 -7.51 10.73 -9.16
CA ASP A 238 -7.67 12.19 -9.00
C ASP A 238 -9.14 12.55 -8.72
N THR A 239 -10.04 11.56 -8.74
CA THR A 239 -11.42 11.66 -8.21
C THR A 239 -11.46 11.58 -6.69
N TYR A 240 -10.47 10.93 -6.07
CA TYR A 240 -10.46 10.54 -4.66
C TYR A 240 -9.37 11.28 -3.85
N VAL A 241 -8.24 11.59 -4.48
CA VAL A 241 -7.09 12.24 -3.85
C VAL A 241 -6.52 13.36 -4.72
N THR A 242 -5.76 14.25 -4.09
CA THR A 242 -4.97 15.33 -4.71
C THR A 242 -3.50 15.13 -4.34
N ILE A 243 -2.59 15.26 -5.29
CA ILE A 243 -1.14 15.16 -5.07
C ILE A 243 -0.54 16.57 -4.99
N ASP A 244 0.11 16.89 -3.86
CA ASP A 244 0.86 18.13 -3.70
C ASP A 244 2.29 17.96 -4.23
N PHE A 245 2.48 18.19 -5.53
CA PHE A 245 3.79 18.06 -6.19
C PHE A 245 4.85 19.00 -5.62
N ASN A 246 4.46 20.12 -4.99
CA ASN A 246 5.39 21.06 -4.37
C ASN A 246 6.00 20.52 -3.07
N ASN A 247 5.38 19.51 -2.45
CA ASN A 247 5.87 18.86 -1.25
C ASN A 247 6.57 17.53 -1.54
N ILE A 248 6.86 17.19 -2.81
CA ILE A 248 7.58 15.96 -3.16
C ILE A 248 9.10 16.22 -3.11
N LEU A 249 9.84 15.28 -2.53
CA LEU A 249 11.30 15.27 -2.51
C LEU A 249 11.84 15.33 -3.96
N THR A 250 12.80 16.21 -4.21
CA THR A 250 13.36 16.42 -5.55
C THR A 250 13.80 15.09 -6.19
N GLY A 251 13.34 14.85 -7.41
CA GLY A 251 13.59 13.62 -8.18
C GLY A 251 12.53 12.52 -8.03
N ASN A 252 11.62 12.62 -7.06
CA ASN A 252 10.63 11.57 -6.75
C ASN A 252 9.23 11.80 -7.35
N SER A 253 9.02 12.85 -8.16
CA SER A 253 7.70 13.15 -8.76
C SER A 253 7.16 12.01 -9.63
N HIS A 254 8.05 11.24 -10.26
CA HIS A 254 7.70 10.10 -11.11
C HIS A 254 6.98 8.97 -10.34
N ASN A 255 7.16 8.86 -9.02
CA ASN A 255 6.47 7.88 -8.18
C ASN A 255 4.95 8.11 -8.12
N PHE A 256 4.49 9.30 -8.50
CA PHE A 256 3.08 9.69 -8.54
C PHE A 256 2.52 9.71 -9.96
N ASN A 257 3.16 9.06 -10.93
CA ASN A 257 2.62 8.92 -12.27
C ASN A 257 1.40 7.97 -12.31
N LEU A 258 0.35 8.39 -13.02
CA LEU A 258 -0.85 7.59 -13.25
C LEU A 258 -0.54 6.40 -14.18
N GLU A 259 -1.02 5.23 -13.81
CA GLU A 259 -1.18 4.07 -14.69
C GLU A 259 -2.36 4.28 -15.63
N SER A 260 -2.28 3.74 -16.83
CA SER A 260 -3.41 3.85 -17.77
C SER A 260 -4.55 2.90 -17.42
N ALA A 261 -5.80 3.32 -17.65
CA ALA A 261 -7.03 2.59 -17.31
C ALA A 261 -7.10 1.15 -17.85
N ASP A 262 -6.47 0.89 -19.00
CA ASP A 262 -6.45 -0.41 -19.66
C ASP A 262 -5.49 -1.44 -19.02
N LYS A 263 -4.71 -1.05 -17.99
CA LYS A 263 -3.61 -1.87 -17.45
C LYS A 263 -3.93 -2.60 -16.14
N THR A 264 -5.12 -2.41 -15.56
CA THR A 264 -5.36 -2.90 -14.20
C THR A 264 -6.74 -3.56 -14.03
N VAL A 265 -6.73 -4.77 -13.47
CA VAL A 265 -7.94 -5.50 -13.02
C VAL A 265 -8.67 -4.72 -11.92
N LEU A 266 -7.95 -3.81 -11.23
CA LEU A 266 -8.50 -2.97 -10.16
C LEU A 266 -9.53 -1.94 -10.65
N ARG A 267 -9.58 -1.65 -11.95
CA ARG A 267 -10.63 -0.79 -12.54
C ARG A 267 -12.05 -1.27 -12.23
N ASP A 268 -12.22 -2.58 -12.02
CA ASP A 268 -13.53 -3.16 -11.75
C ASP A 268 -13.89 -3.15 -10.25
N PHE A 269 -13.06 -2.53 -9.41
CA PHE A 269 -13.28 -2.38 -7.96
C PHE A 269 -13.22 -0.91 -7.51
N PRO A 270 -13.90 -0.56 -6.40
CA PRO A 270 -13.81 0.78 -5.82
C PRO A 270 -12.37 1.19 -5.47
N TYR A 271 -12.12 2.49 -5.39
CA TYR A 271 -10.87 3.02 -4.87
C TYR A 271 -10.75 2.71 -3.37
N GLU A 272 -9.70 2.01 -2.97
CA GLU A 272 -9.49 1.52 -1.61
C GLU A 272 -8.34 2.27 -0.94
N PHE A 273 -8.68 3.28 -0.12
CA PHE A 273 -7.69 4.00 0.68
C PHE A 273 -6.90 3.04 1.59
N GLY A 274 -7.59 2.11 2.24
CA GLY A 274 -6.98 1.11 3.13
C GLY A 274 -6.38 -0.10 2.42
N SER A 275 -6.22 -0.08 1.08
CA SER A 275 -5.48 -1.14 0.38
C SER A 275 -4.05 -1.19 0.91
N ASN A 276 -3.49 -2.39 1.07
CA ASN A 276 -2.09 -2.51 1.45
C ASN A 276 -1.16 -2.05 0.32
N MET A 277 -1.68 -1.90 -0.91
CA MET A 277 -0.99 -1.38 -2.10
C MET A 277 -1.18 0.13 -2.29
N HIS A 278 -1.82 0.84 -1.36
CA HIS A 278 -1.86 2.30 -1.38
C HIS A 278 -0.67 2.85 -0.60
N TYR A 279 0.01 3.87 -1.12
CA TYR A 279 1.03 4.61 -0.36
C TYR A 279 0.49 5.20 0.93
N TYR A 280 1.38 5.40 1.90
CA TYR A 280 1.06 6.27 3.01
C TYR A 280 1.06 7.73 2.53
N HIS A 281 0.23 8.56 3.17
CA HIS A 281 -0.12 9.86 2.61
C HIS A 281 1.03 10.90 2.64
N LYS A 282 2.15 10.57 3.31
CA LYS A 282 3.36 11.41 3.40
C LYS A 282 4.57 10.80 2.69
N ASP A 283 4.37 9.76 1.89
CA ASP A 283 5.49 9.12 1.19
C ASP A 283 6.16 10.13 0.25
N PHE A 284 7.50 10.12 0.23
CA PHE A 284 8.34 11.04 -0.52
C PHE A 284 8.14 12.53 -0.18
N ALA A 285 7.63 12.87 1.01
CA ALA A 285 7.44 14.26 1.42
C ALA A 285 8.78 14.98 1.66
N ALA A 286 9.02 16.09 0.96
CA ALA A 286 10.11 17.03 1.24
C ALA A 286 9.94 17.67 2.63
N ASN A 287 8.70 17.98 3.03
CA ASN A 287 8.35 18.40 4.38
C ASN A 287 7.34 17.44 5.02
N TYR A 288 7.86 16.57 5.89
CA TYR A 288 7.10 15.51 6.57
C TYR A 288 6.01 16.00 7.54
N SER A 289 5.97 17.30 7.86
CA SER A 289 4.86 17.90 8.62
C SER A 289 3.56 17.97 7.82
N LYS A 290 3.64 17.84 6.48
CA LYS A 290 2.50 17.92 5.56
C LYS A 290 2.39 16.62 4.71
N PRO A 291 1.16 16.17 4.38
CA PRO A 291 0.93 15.16 3.36
C PRO A 291 1.48 15.54 1.99
N VAL A 292 1.76 14.52 1.17
CA VAL A 292 1.86 14.64 -0.29
C VAL A 292 0.52 14.26 -0.91
N ILE A 293 -0.16 13.25 -0.37
CA ILE A 293 -1.46 12.77 -0.86
C ILE A 293 -2.55 13.30 0.08
N TYR A 294 -3.45 14.13 -0.44
CA TYR A 294 -4.60 14.65 0.31
C TYR A 294 -5.89 13.98 -0.16
N ALA A 295 -6.68 13.44 0.77
CA ALA A 295 -8.01 12.92 0.46
C ALA A 295 -8.98 14.07 0.13
N LYS A 296 -9.70 13.95 -0.99
CA LYS A 296 -10.65 14.98 -1.47
C LYS A 296 -11.89 15.11 -0.60
N ALA A 297 -12.67 16.15 -0.88
CA ALA A 297 -13.96 16.38 -0.25
C ALA A 297 -14.89 15.16 -0.33
N GLY A 298 -15.46 14.76 0.82
CA GLY A 298 -16.25 13.53 0.97
C GLY A 298 -15.43 12.32 1.41
N TYR A 299 -14.10 12.37 1.32
CA TYR A 299 -13.19 11.28 1.67
C TYR A 299 -12.20 11.62 2.79
N GLN A 300 -12.25 12.83 3.37
CA GLN A 300 -11.24 13.31 4.32
C GLN A 300 -11.05 12.40 5.55
N MET A 301 -12.10 11.68 5.96
CA MET A 301 -12.03 10.69 7.05
C MET A 301 -11.04 9.55 6.78
N TYR A 302 -10.66 9.31 5.52
CA TYR A 302 -9.70 8.29 5.10
C TYR A 302 -8.25 8.79 4.99
N GLN A 303 -7.97 10.06 5.30
CA GLN A 303 -6.64 10.66 5.17
C GLN A 303 -5.54 9.81 5.85
N GLU A 304 -5.80 9.39 7.09
CA GLU A 304 -4.88 8.57 7.89
C GLU A 304 -5.10 7.06 7.69
N SER A 305 -6.03 6.68 6.81
CA SER A 305 -6.32 5.28 6.48
C SER A 305 -5.57 4.78 5.25
N MET A 306 -4.79 5.66 4.60
CA MET A 306 -3.97 5.31 3.44
C MET A 306 -2.83 4.39 3.87
N MET A 307 -2.60 3.31 3.10
CA MET A 307 -1.72 2.19 3.42
C MET A 307 -2.28 1.29 4.54
N GLY A 308 -3.00 0.26 4.14
CA GLY A 308 -3.56 -0.73 5.06
C GLY A 308 -2.55 -1.72 5.63
N ARG A 309 -2.84 -2.21 6.83
CA ARG A 309 -2.02 -3.18 7.58
C ARG A 309 -1.84 -4.55 6.91
N VAL A 310 -2.81 -5.00 6.12
CA VAL A 310 -2.84 -6.27 5.39
C VAL A 310 -3.70 -6.10 4.14
N PRO A 311 -3.58 -6.98 3.13
CA PRO A 311 -4.46 -6.93 1.96
C PRO A 311 -5.93 -6.86 2.36
N THR A 312 -6.68 -5.99 1.69
CA THR A 312 -8.12 -5.84 1.91
C THR A 312 -8.91 -6.93 1.21
N PHE A 313 -10.23 -6.91 1.40
CA PHE A 313 -11.12 -7.79 0.66
C PHE A 313 -10.98 -7.58 -0.87
N TYR A 314 -10.90 -6.33 -1.35
CA TYR A 314 -10.75 -6.09 -2.79
C TYR A 314 -9.34 -6.37 -3.31
N ASP A 315 -8.28 -6.24 -2.49
CA ASP A 315 -6.95 -6.72 -2.88
C ASP A 315 -6.99 -8.23 -3.17
N ILE A 316 -7.64 -9.01 -2.29
CA ILE A 316 -7.85 -10.46 -2.48
C ILE A 316 -8.69 -10.75 -3.74
N LEU A 317 -9.80 -10.03 -3.93
CA LEU A 317 -10.64 -10.21 -5.12
C LEU A 317 -9.91 -9.84 -6.41
N GLY A 318 -9.03 -8.83 -6.35
CA GLY A 318 -8.13 -8.44 -7.43
C GLY A 318 -7.29 -9.62 -7.88
N VAL A 319 -6.55 -10.23 -6.96
CA VAL A 319 -5.70 -11.40 -7.25
C VAL A 319 -6.54 -12.59 -7.75
N ASN A 320 -7.66 -12.88 -7.09
CA ASN A 320 -8.54 -13.98 -7.50
C ASN A 320 -9.09 -13.79 -8.92
N LYS A 321 -9.45 -12.56 -9.29
CA LYS A 321 -9.92 -12.24 -10.63
C LYS A 321 -8.79 -12.28 -11.65
N HIS A 322 -7.61 -11.76 -11.30
CA HIS A 322 -6.43 -11.77 -12.18
C HIS A 322 -6.05 -13.20 -12.59
N PHE A 323 -6.09 -14.15 -11.66
CA PHE A 323 -5.76 -15.56 -11.90
C PHE A 323 -6.97 -16.47 -12.12
N ASN A 324 -8.14 -15.90 -12.43
CA ASN A 324 -9.39 -16.63 -12.70
C ASN A 324 -9.69 -17.74 -11.66
N CYS A 325 -9.42 -17.46 -10.39
CA CYS A 325 -9.45 -18.45 -9.32
C CYS A 325 -10.85 -19.04 -9.09
N SER A 326 -11.92 -18.35 -9.50
CA SER A 326 -13.31 -18.84 -9.38
C SER A 326 -13.64 -19.98 -10.34
N ALA A 327 -12.84 -20.21 -11.39
CA ALA A 327 -13.13 -21.21 -12.42
C ALA A 327 -13.18 -22.66 -11.90
N LYS A 328 -12.55 -22.95 -10.75
CA LYS A 328 -12.61 -24.29 -10.12
C LYS A 328 -13.93 -24.58 -9.41
N CYS A 329 -14.72 -23.55 -9.10
CA CYS A 329 -16.03 -23.74 -8.46
C CYS A 329 -17.11 -23.85 -9.54
N THR A 330 -17.54 -25.08 -9.82
CA THR A 330 -18.53 -25.38 -10.86
C THR A 330 -19.97 -25.09 -10.43
N THR A 331 -20.24 -25.19 -9.13
CA THR A 331 -21.55 -24.88 -8.56
C THR A 331 -21.49 -23.53 -7.87
N ALA A 332 -22.33 -22.59 -8.30
CA ALA A 332 -22.41 -21.27 -7.69
C ALA A 332 -22.95 -21.36 -6.26
N LEU A 333 -22.34 -20.59 -5.36
CA LEU A 333 -22.77 -20.46 -3.97
C LEU A 333 -23.23 -19.03 -3.70
N THR A 334 -24.46 -18.84 -3.23
CA THR A 334 -24.92 -17.53 -2.77
C THR A 334 -24.30 -17.23 -1.40
N CYS A 335 -23.65 -16.07 -1.32
CA CYS A 335 -23.04 -15.54 -0.10
C CYS A 335 -23.76 -14.27 0.34
N SER A 336 -23.88 -14.08 1.65
CA SER A 336 -24.52 -12.92 2.27
C SER A 336 -23.52 -11.78 2.46
N ASN A 337 -24.04 -10.57 2.72
CA ASN A 337 -23.27 -9.41 3.18
C ASN A 337 -22.03 -9.05 2.32
N GLY A 338 -22.15 -9.23 1.00
CA GLY A 338 -21.06 -8.93 0.07
C GLY A 338 -19.95 -9.98 0.03
N GLY A 339 -20.13 -11.12 0.70
CA GLY A 339 -19.25 -12.28 0.56
C GLY A 339 -19.22 -12.81 -0.88
N VAL A 340 -18.15 -13.51 -1.21
CA VAL A 340 -17.99 -14.24 -2.48
C VAL A 340 -17.67 -15.69 -2.19
N GLN A 341 -17.89 -16.57 -3.16
CA GLN A 341 -17.54 -17.98 -2.99
C GLN A 341 -16.04 -18.13 -2.72
N ASP A 342 -15.70 -18.87 -1.67
CA ASP A 342 -14.31 -19.16 -1.32
C ASP A 342 -13.72 -20.05 -2.42
N VAL A 343 -12.66 -19.56 -3.06
CA VAL A 343 -11.99 -20.30 -4.13
C VAL A 343 -11.39 -21.59 -3.59
N ASN A 344 -10.89 -21.63 -2.36
CA ASN A 344 -10.29 -22.83 -1.76
C ASN A 344 -11.30 -23.83 -1.22
N ASN A 345 -12.53 -23.39 -0.96
CA ASN A 345 -13.62 -24.23 -0.53
C ASN A 345 -14.93 -23.79 -1.18
N CYS A 346 -15.27 -24.39 -2.32
CA CYS A 346 -16.46 -24.03 -3.07
C CYS A 346 -17.79 -24.24 -2.30
N ALA A 347 -17.79 -24.89 -1.13
CA ALA A 347 -18.96 -25.01 -0.26
C ALA A 347 -19.11 -23.88 0.76
N ALA A 348 -18.15 -22.96 0.83
CA ALA A 348 -18.11 -21.83 1.76
C ALA A 348 -17.90 -20.49 1.04
N CYS A 349 -18.06 -19.41 1.80
CA CYS A 349 -17.85 -18.04 1.35
C CYS A 349 -16.62 -17.41 1.99
N LEU A 350 -15.87 -16.65 1.21
CA LEU A 350 -14.90 -15.67 1.68
C LEU A 350 -15.67 -14.41 2.11
N CYS A 351 -15.51 -14.02 3.37
CA CYS A 351 -16.30 -12.95 3.99
C CYS A 351 -15.51 -11.64 4.10
N PRO A 352 -16.17 -10.48 3.87
CA PRO A 352 -15.60 -9.19 4.21
C PRO A 352 -15.33 -9.06 5.72
N SER A 353 -14.41 -8.17 6.10
CA SER A 353 -14.08 -7.92 7.50
C SER A 353 -15.33 -7.51 8.30
N GLY A 354 -15.54 -8.15 9.45
CA GLY A 354 -16.75 -7.98 10.28
C GLY A 354 -17.88 -8.97 9.99
N TRP A 355 -17.69 -9.89 9.04
CA TRP A 355 -18.59 -11.02 8.76
C TRP A 355 -17.82 -12.35 8.78
N ALA A 356 -18.53 -13.43 9.06
CA ALA A 356 -18.00 -14.78 9.21
C ALA A 356 -19.09 -15.84 8.95
N GLY A 357 -18.74 -17.10 9.17
CA GLY A 357 -19.63 -18.24 8.90
C GLY A 357 -19.55 -18.69 7.45
N THR A 358 -20.06 -19.89 7.17
CA THR A 358 -19.98 -20.52 5.85
C THR A 358 -20.64 -19.69 4.74
N LYS A 359 -21.64 -18.85 5.08
CA LYS A 359 -22.37 -17.99 4.14
C LYS A 359 -22.13 -16.50 4.34
N CYS A 360 -21.20 -16.09 5.21
CA CYS A 360 -21.02 -14.70 5.60
C CYS A 360 -22.27 -14.06 6.25
N ASP A 361 -23.08 -14.87 6.92
CA ASP A 361 -24.32 -14.50 7.62
C ASP A 361 -24.14 -14.41 9.14
N GLN A 362 -22.94 -14.66 9.64
CA GLN A 362 -22.60 -14.60 11.05
C GLN A 362 -21.59 -13.48 11.31
N ARG A 363 -21.48 -13.06 12.58
CA ARG A 363 -20.40 -12.18 13.02
C ARG A 363 -19.19 -13.00 13.46
N PRO A 364 -17.96 -12.46 13.38
CA PRO A 364 -16.77 -13.13 13.90
C PRO A 364 -16.95 -13.59 15.35
N THR A 365 -16.39 -14.75 15.70
CA THR A 365 -16.44 -15.29 17.05
C THR A 365 -15.90 -14.27 18.07
N GLY A 366 -16.62 -14.11 19.18
CA GLY A 366 -16.25 -13.14 20.22
C GLY A 366 -16.67 -11.70 19.93
N THR A 367 -17.48 -11.45 18.90
CA THR A 367 -18.09 -10.13 18.67
C THR A 367 -18.95 -9.71 19.86
N VAL A 368 -18.65 -8.54 20.41
CA VAL A 368 -19.39 -7.94 21.52
C VAL A 368 -20.46 -7.00 20.95
N ALA A 369 -21.73 -7.36 21.11
CA ALA A 369 -22.85 -6.47 20.79
C ALA A 369 -22.94 -5.34 21.83
N VAL A 370 -23.09 -4.10 21.36
CA VAL A 370 -23.18 -2.90 22.19
C VAL A 370 -24.43 -2.11 21.77
N PRO A 371 -25.52 -2.17 22.54
CA PRO A 371 -26.71 -1.38 22.28
C PRO A 371 -26.39 0.12 22.36
N VAL A 372 -26.81 0.86 21.35
CA VAL A 372 -26.63 2.31 21.23
C VAL A 372 -27.96 3.01 21.44
N THR A 373 -27.96 4.04 22.29
CA THR A 373 -29.13 4.87 22.62
C THR A 373 -28.93 6.30 22.17
N SER A 374 -29.99 7.10 22.17
CA SER A 374 -29.91 8.56 21.89
C SER A 374 -29.15 9.34 22.97
N THR A 375 -28.79 8.70 24.09
CA THR A 375 -27.89 9.26 25.09
C THR A 375 -26.45 8.96 24.72
N MET A 376 -25.56 9.93 24.92
CA MET A 376 -24.14 9.73 24.69
C MET A 376 -23.59 8.61 25.58
N GLN A 377 -22.98 7.61 24.98
CA GLN A 377 -22.36 6.46 25.65
C GLN A 377 -20.86 6.42 25.37
N THR A 378 -20.13 5.68 26.19
CA THR A 378 -18.68 5.53 26.04
C THR A 378 -18.30 4.07 26.29
N LYS A 379 -17.35 3.56 25.49
CA LYS A 379 -16.82 2.21 25.64
C LYS A 379 -15.30 2.26 25.54
N ARG A 380 -14.66 1.72 26.55
CA ARG A 380 -13.22 1.45 26.54
C ARG A 380 -12.93 0.15 25.82
N VAL A 381 -11.88 0.14 25.02
CA VAL A 381 -11.32 -1.02 24.36
C VAL A 381 -9.88 -1.17 24.81
N ASP A 382 -9.51 -2.37 25.24
CA ASP A 382 -8.14 -2.70 25.63
C ASP A 382 -7.74 -4.03 24.99
N ILE A 383 -6.55 -4.06 24.40
CA ILE A 383 -5.82 -5.24 23.96
C ILE A 383 -4.51 -5.23 24.76
N PRO A 384 -4.27 -6.20 25.66
CA PRO A 384 -3.06 -6.25 26.45
C PRO A 384 -1.84 -6.49 25.54
N ALA A 385 -0.66 -6.06 26.00
CA ALA A 385 0.59 -6.47 25.34
C ALA A 385 0.71 -7.99 25.37
N GLY A 386 1.21 -8.56 24.28
CA GLY A 386 1.44 -9.98 24.14
C GLY A 386 2.72 -10.24 23.36
N THR A 387 3.05 -11.52 23.18
CA THR A 387 4.15 -11.90 22.30
C THR A 387 3.81 -11.45 20.88
N VAL A 388 4.76 -10.81 20.20
CA VAL A 388 4.61 -10.54 18.76
C VAL A 388 4.60 -11.87 18.03
N THR A 389 3.50 -12.11 17.31
CA THR A 389 3.32 -13.29 16.46
C THR A 389 3.13 -12.82 15.02
N THR A 390 2.96 -13.74 14.08
CA THR A 390 2.63 -13.41 12.68
C THR A 390 1.16 -13.05 12.47
N GLN A 391 0.36 -12.92 13.53
CA GLN A 391 -1.07 -12.60 13.46
C GLN A 391 -1.43 -11.45 14.39
N TYR A 392 -2.42 -10.65 13.96
CA TYR A 392 -3.01 -9.61 14.80
C TYR A 392 -3.91 -10.22 15.87
N THR A 393 -3.81 -9.70 17.08
CA THR A 393 -4.88 -9.85 18.06
C THR A 393 -6.01 -8.90 17.68
N THR A 394 -7.21 -9.43 17.42
CA THR A 394 -8.40 -8.64 17.05
C THR A 394 -9.54 -8.76 18.05
N LYS A 395 -10.26 -7.67 18.31
CA LYS A 395 -11.52 -7.64 19.04
C LYS A 395 -12.60 -6.94 18.20
N TYR A 396 -13.82 -7.48 18.24
CA TYR A 396 -14.93 -7.01 17.42
C TYR A 396 -16.02 -6.43 18.32
N PHE A 397 -16.49 -5.22 18.00
CA PHE A 397 -17.59 -4.56 18.69
C PHE A 397 -18.64 -4.15 17.66
N LEU A 398 -19.86 -4.66 17.81
CA LEU A 398 -20.99 -4.31 16.97
C LEU A 398 -21.84 -3.29 17.71
N LEU A 399 -21.73 -2.02 17.34
CA LEU A 399 -22.58 -0.96 17.84
C LEU A 399 -23.92 -1.02 17.11
N GLN A 400 -25.03 -1.16 17.85
CA GLN A 400 -26.36 -1.34 17.27
C GLN A 400 -27.33 -0.29 17.81
N ALA A 401 -27.73 0.65 16.95
CA ALA A 401 -28.79 1.60 17.21
C ALA A 401 -30.18 0.98 16.89
N PRO A 402 -31.28 1.57 17.40
CA PRO A 402 -32.62 1.19 17.00
C PRO A 402 -32.82 1.25 15.48
N LEU A 403 -33.72 0.43 14.95
CA LEU A 403 -34.07 0.45 13.52
C LEU A 403 -34.52 1.86 13.10
N GLY A 404 -34.06 2.29 11.93
CA GLY A 404 -34.31 3.64 11.41
C GLY A 404 -33.40 4.73 11.97
N MET A 405 -32.53 4.41 12.94
CA MET A 405 -31.47 5.30 13.42
C MET A 405 -30.10 4.89 12.86
N LYS A 406 -29.11 5.74 13.06
CA LYS A 406 -27.69 5.54 12.71
C LYS A 406 -26.83 5.63 13.96
N VAL A 407 -25.67 5.01 13.93
CA VAL A 407 -24.64 5.16 14.96
C VAL A 407 -23.74 6.32 14.58
N LYS A 408 -23.63 7.32 15.45
CA LYS A 408 -22.61 8.37 15.36
C LYS A 408 -21.54 8.08 16.40
N MET A 409 -20.29 7.91 15.96
CA MET A 409 -19.14 7.57 16.81
C MET A 409 -18.02 8.59 16.60
N THR A 410 -17.32 8.91 17.68
CA THR A 410 -16.02 9.58 17.65
C THR A 410 -15.05 8.85 18.58
N THR A 411 -13.76 8.97 18.32
CA THR A 411 -12.74 8.43 19.20
C THR A 411 -12.32 9.50 20.19
N LYS A 412 -12.64 9.30 21.47
CA LYS A 412 -12.41 10.26 22.55
C LYS A 412 -10.98 10.21 23.08
N ALA A 413 -10.41 9.00 23.14
CA ALA A 413 -9.01 8.81 23.52
C ALA A 413 -8.41 7.65 22.76
N LEU A 414 -7.14 7.78 22.41
CA LEU A 414 -6.32 6.72 21.81
C LEU A 414 -5.08 6.52 22.66
N GLY A 415 -4.59 5.29 22.65
CA GLY A 415 -3.32 4.93 23.26
C GLY A 415 -2.19 5.74 22.65
N THR A 416 -1.07 5.73 23.37
CA THR A 416 0.06 6.65 23.15
C THR A 416 1.08 6.11 22.16
N ARG A 417 1.04 4.79 21.95
CA ARG A 417 1.85 4.10 20.96
C ARG A 417 1.27 4.42 19.59
N TRP A 418 2.14 4.88 18.70
CA TRP A 418 1.82 5.20 17.34
C TRP A 418 3.01 4.83 16.46
N THR A 419 2.73 4.26 15.29
CA THR A 419 3.67 4.04 14.21
C THR A 419 3.32 4.98 13.08
N ASN A 420 4.20 5.19 12.09
CA ASN A 420 3.94 6.16 11.02
C ASN A 420 2.69 5.87 10.17
N SER A 421 2.01 4.75 10.38
CA SER A 421 0.80 4.31 9.71
C SER A 421 -0.08 3.52 10.68
N CYS A 422 -1.23 3.04 10.23
CA CYS A 422 -2.12 2.21 11.05
C CYS A 422 -1.80 0.71 10.95
N ASP A 423 -0.54 0.36 10.70
CA ASP A 423 -0.06 -1.02 10.51
C ASP A 423 0.01 -1.82 11.82
N ALA A 424 0.46 -1.23 12.92
CA ALA A 424 0.77 -1.97 14.14
C ALA A 424 -0.44 -2.15 15.06
N MET A 425 -1.27 -1.12 15.22
CA MET A 425 -2.45 -1.16 16.08
C MET A 425 -3.44 -0.04 15.75
N GLY A 426 -4.70 -0.23 16.10
CA GLY A 426 -5.74 0.78 15.88
C GLY A 426 -7.14 0.19 15.86
N PHE A 427 -8.07 0.98 15.35
CA PHE A 427 -9.41 0.54 14.96
C PHE A 427 -9.61 0.65 13.47
N GLU A 428 -10.34 -0.30 12.88
CA GLU A 428 -11.03 -0.14 11.62
C GLU A 428 -12.54 0.01 11.91
N VAL A 429 -13.15 1.10 11.44
CA VAL A 429 -14.58 1.39 11.62
C VAL A 429 -15.33 1.15 10.32
N LYS A 430 -16.14 0.09 10.28
CA LYS A 430 -17.04 -0.24 9.17
C LYS A 430 -18.38 0.45 9.44
N TYR A 431 -18.64 1.51 8.69
CA TYR A 431 -19.82 2.35 8.84
C TYR A 431 -20.75 2.29 7.62
N LYS A 432 -20.25 1.78 6.49
CA LYS A 432 -21.01 1.64 5.25
C LYS A 432 -21.97 0.45 5.30
N SER A 433 -23.04 0.56 4.52
CA SER A 433 -23.98 -0.53 4.27
C SER A 433 -23.30 -1.71 3.55
N ASP A 434 -22.42 -1.41 2.60
CA ASP A 434 -21.52 -2.38 1.99
C ASP A 434 -20.30 -2.64 2.88
N ALA A 435 -20.15 -3.88 3.34
CA ALA A 435 -19.05 -4.28 4.21
C ALA A 435 -17.75 -4.63 3.46
N ARG A 436 -17.76 -4.65 2.12
CA ARG A 436 -16.58 -5.05 1.32
C ARG A 436 -15.41 -4.05 1.39
N PRO A 437 -15.61 -2.72 1.23
CA PRO A 437 -14.51 -1.77 1.33
C PRO A 437 -13.91 -1.73 2.73
N SER A 438 -12.62 -1.45 2.82
CA SER A 438 -11.93 -1.11 4.06
C SER A 438 -12.64 0.03 4.81
N GLY A 439 -12.71 -0.12 6.14
CA GLY A 439 -13.25 0.92 7.02
C GLY A 439 -12.29 2.09 7.20
N VAL A 440 -12.73 3.12 7.92
CA VAL A 440 -11.84 4.20 8.38
C VAL A 440 -10.92 3.65 9.47
N GLN A 441 -9.63 3.83 9.28
CA GLN A 441 -8.61 3.44 10.25
C GLN A 441 -8.31 4.60 11.20
N VAL A 442 -8.21 4.26 12.49
CA VAL A 442 -7.96 5.18 13.59
C VAL A 442 -6.83 4.63 14.44
N CYS A 443 -5.66 5.25 14.33
CA CYS A 443 -4.44 4.82 15.03
C CYS A 443 -3.54 5.95 15.54
N ASP A 444 -3.67 7.17 15.00
CA ASP A 444 -2.82 8.31 15.38
C ASP A 444 -3.55 9.25 16.34
N TRP A 445 -3.14 9.26 17.60
CA TRP A 445 -3.73 10.14 18.61
C TRP A 445 -3.41 11.63 18.40
N ARG A 446 -2.43 11.97 17.55
CA ARG A 446 -1.98 13.36 17.31
C ARG A 446 -2.84 14.10 16.28
N VAL A 447 -3.68 13.36 15.56
CA VAL A 447 -4.66 13.96 14.65
C VAL A 447 -6.03 14.02 15.32
N GLN A 448 -6.85 14.96 14.87
CA GLN A 448 -8.25 15.03 15.21
C GLN A 448 -8.96 13.82 14.63
N GLN A 449 -9.60 13.07 15.52
CA GLN A 449 -10.30 11.85 15.13
C GLN A 449 -11.58 12.20 14.36
N PRO A 450 -11.87 11.50 13.25
CA PRO A 450 -13.08 11.74 12.50
C PRO A 450 -14.30 11.37 13.35
N THR A 451 -15.36 12.16 13.22
CA THR A 451 -16.68 11.74 13.67
C THR A 451 -17.34 10.97 12.53
N ILE A 452 -17.64 9.70 12.78
CA ILE A 452 -18.15 8.76 11.79
C ILE A 452 -19.62 8.51 12.06
N THR A 453 -20.47 8.65 11.04
CA THR A 453 -21.89 8.28 11.11
C THR A 453 -22.14 7.12 10.16
N SER A 454 -22.75 6.05 10.65
CA SER A 454 -23.06 4.87 9.84
C SER A 454 -24.17 5.14 8.83
N GLU A 455 -24.16 4.39 7.73
CA GLU A 455 -25.21 4.39 6.71
C GLU A 455 -26.44 3.59 7.18
N THR A 456 -26.24 2.62 8.10
CA THR A 456 -27.27 1.77 8.68
C THR A 456 -27.36 1.97 10.19
N ASN A 457 -28.25 1.21 10.86
CA ASN A 457 -28.32 1.18 12.32
C ASN A 457 -27.20 0.37 12.99
N GLU A 458 -26.25 -0.16 12.21
CA GLU A 458 -25.12 -0.93 12.71
C GLU A 458 -23.79 -0.28 12.33
N MET A 459 -22.81 -0.39 13.23
CA MET A 459 -21.42 -0.01 12.99
C MET A 459 -20.51 -1.06 13.61
N MET A 460 -19.61 -1.64 12.81
CA MET A 460 -18.62 -2.61 13.29
C MET A 460 -17.30 -1.90 13.55
N VAL A 461 -16.81 -2.01 14.79
CA VAL A 461 -15.49 -1.54 15.20
C VAL A 461 -14.58 -2.73 15.39
N ILE A 462 -13.51 -2.80 14.61
CA ILE A 462 -12.52 -3.87 14.62
C ILE A 462 -11.24 -3.31 15.25
N ALA A 463 -11.00 -3.62 16.51
CA ALA A 463 -9.77 -3.26 17.20
C ALA A 463 -8.70 -4.29 16.92
N TYR A 464 -7.48 -3.85 16.62
CA TYR A 464 -6.37 -4.75 16.33
C TYR A 464 -5.06 -4.30 16.95
N SER A 465 -4.18 -5.25 17.22
CA SER A 465 -2.81 -4.99 17.63
C SER A 465 -1.87 -6.14 17.27
N TYR A 466 -0.67 -5.80 16.81
CA TYR A 466 0.42 -6.70 16.50
C TYR A 466 1.36 -6.83 17.72
N GLY A 467 0.89 -7.53 18.76
CA GLY A 467 1.62 -7.79 20.02
C GLY A 467 1.82 -6.57 20.94
N ASN A 468 1.56 -5.36 20.47
CA ASN A 468 1.59 -4.15 21.29
C ASN A 468 0.38 -4.07 22.24
N GLN A 469 0.53 -3.33 23.34
CA GLN A 469 -0.64 -2.89 24.10
C GLN A 469 -1.37 -1.81 23.30
N PHE A 470 -2.67 -1.99 23.09
CA PHE A 470 -3.55 -0.99 22.50
C PHE A 470 -4.70 -0.70 23.45
N ALA A 471 -4.96 0.58 23.70
CA ALA A 471 -6.09 1.02 24.53
C ALA A 471 -6.71 2.23 23.87
N ALA A 472 -8.04 2.34 23.91
CA ALA A 472 -8.73 3.49 23.38
C ALA A 472 -10.15 3.59 23.94
N GLU A 473 -10.74 4.77 23.82
CA GLU A 473 -12.08 5.09 24.29
C GLU A 473 -12.91 5.65 23.15
N MET A 474 -13.96 4.93 22.78
CA MET A 474 -14.94 5.39 21.79
C MET A 474 -16.15 5.99 22.47
N GLN A 475 -16.63 7.10 21.93
CA GLN A 475 -17.86 7.77 22.35
C GLN A 475 -18.87 7.71 21.21
N PHE A 476 -20.10 7.30 21.50
CA PHE A 476 -21.12 7.05 20.47
C PHE A 476 -22.54 7.32 20.95
N THR A 477 -23.44 7.58 20.00
CA THR A 477 -24.87 7.79 20.25
C THR A 477 -25.69 7.45 19.01
N ALA A 478 -26.97 7.17 19.20
CA ALA A 478 -27.93 6.96 18.12
C ALA A 478 -28.44 8.31 17.62
N VAL A 479 -28.38 8.52 16.31
CA VAL A 479 -28.89 9.71 15.62
C VAL A 479 -29.90 9.30 14.55
N VAL A 480 -30.78 10.22 14.17
CA VAL A 480 -31.73 10.00 13.06
C VAL A 480 -30.99 10.07 11.72
#